data_AF-A0A1I4CJJ7-F1
#
_entry.id   AF-A0A1I4CJJ7-F1
#
_cell.length_a   1.000
_cell.length_b   1.000
_cell.length_c   1.000
_cell.angle_alpha   90.00
_cell.angle_beta   90.00
_cell.angle_gamma   90.00
#
_symmetry.space_group_name_H-M   'P 1'
#
loop_
_entity.id
_entity.type
_entity.pdbx_description
1 polymer ?
#
loop_
_entity_poly.entity_id
_entity_poly.type
_entity_poly.pdbx_seq_one_letter_code
_entity_poly.pdbx_strand_id
1 'polypeptide(L)'
;MDRDFGKYPKDDNGEVLWRLIENGDDLSIARDVDFSLDFPSQEAALECGLFLFKHEYKVQLEPPLDDEPDSPWTVQVIPYMTLNHAEVSHLEAYFKDVARHFGGDCTGWGCVCAAAI
;
A
#
# COMPACT_ATOMS: atom_id res chain seq x y z
N MET A 1 -5.43 16.17 20.13
CA MET A 1 -5.46 16.97 18.89
C MET A 1 -6.83 16.78 18.29
N ASP A 2 -7.50 17.82 17.78
CA ASP A 2 -8.80 17.64 17.12
C ASP A 2 -8.59 17.18 15.67
N ARG A 3 -9.42 16.23 15.19
CA ARG A 3 -9.31 15.67 13.84
C ARG A 3 -9.80 16.64 12.77
N ASP A 4 -8.94 16.93 11.80
CA ASP A 4 -9.31 17.66 10.59
C ASP A 4 -9.91 16.69 9.56
N PHE A 5 -11.24 16.65 9.45
CA PHE A 5 -11.94 15.78 8.50
C PHE A 5 -11.74 16.15 7.02
N GLY A 6 -11.20 17.33 6.72
CA GLY A 6 -10.81 17.69 5.36
C GLY A 6 -9.50 17.01 4.92
N LYS A 7 -8.62 16.69 5.87
CA LYS A 7 -7.35 15.97 5.64
C LYS A 7 -7.42 14.49 5.97
N TYR A 8 -8.27 14.14 6.94
CA TYR A 8 -8.45 12.79 7.48
C TYR A 8 -9.94 12.45 7.51
N PRO A 9 -10.58 12.26 6.34
CA PRO A 9 -11.99 11.90 6.27
C PRO A 9 -12.28 10.57 6.97
N LYS A 10 -13.55 10.27 7.24
CA LYS A 10 -13.96 9.00 7.89
C LYS A 10 -14.04 7.85 6.87
N ASP A 11 -12.92 7.56 6.23
CA ASP A 11 -12.69 6.39 5.39
C ASP A 11 -11.42 5.66 5.84
N ASP A 12 -11.14 4.49 5.27
CA ASP A 12 -10.07 3.61 5.73
C ASP A 12 -8.70 4.32 5.74
N ASN A 13 -8.37 5.05 4.66
CA ASN A 13 -7.13 5.81 4.56
C ASN A 13 -7.06 6.96 5.57
N GLY A 14 -8.16 7.70 5.73
CA GLY A 14 -8.24 8.79 6.70
C GLY A 14 -8.15 8.30 8.15
N GLU A 15 -8.68 7.13 8.48
CA GLU A 15 -8.50 6.50 9.79
C GLU A 15 -7.04 6.09 10.03
N VAL A 16 -6.36 5.51 9.04
CA VAL A 16 -4.94 5.14 9.16
C VAL A 16 -4.06 6.38 9.35
N LEU A 17 -4.22 7.39 8.50
CA LEU A 17 -3.46 8.64 8.59
C LEU A 17 -3.70 9.39 9.90
N TRP A 18 -4.95 9.41 10.39
CA TRP A 18 -5.27 9.99 11.68
C TRP A 18 -4.55 9.27 12.82
N ARG A 19 -4.56 7.93 12.83
CA ARG A 19 -3.85 7.13 13.84
C ARG A 19 -2.35 7.38 13.81
N LEU A 20 -1.73 7.55 12.63
CA LEU A 20 -0.30 7.86 12.53
C LEU A 20 0.02 9.20 13.22
N ILE A 21 -0.77 10.25 12.94
CA ILE A 21 -0.62 11.56 13.61
C ILE A 21 -0.86 11.46 15.12
N GLU A 22 -1.87 10.72 15.57
CA GLU A 22 -2.14 10.54 17.01
C GLU A 22 -0.98 9.85 17.75
N ASN A 23 -0.21 9.03 17.04
CA ASN A 23 1.00 8.38 17.55
C ASN A 23 2.28 9.20 17.36
N GLY A 24 2.18 10.43 16.84
CA GLY A 24 3.32 11.36 16.71
C GLY A 24 4.12 11.22 15.42
N ASP A 25 3.59 10.56 14.39
CA ASP A 25 4.21 10.49 13.06
C ASP A 25 4.16 11.85 12.36
N ASP A 26 5.22 12.21 11.63
CA ASP A 26 5.24 13.40 10.77
C ASP A 26 5.00 13.02 9.32
N LEU A 27 3.74 13.02 8.88
CA LEU A 27 3.33 12.63 7.52
C LEU A 27 3.96 13.44 6.38
N SER A 28 4.61 14.58 6.67
CA SER A 28 5.30 15.39 5.66
C SER A 28 6.66 14.84 5.23
N ILE A 29 7.21 13.88 6.00
CA ILE A 29 8.48 13.22 5.68
C ILE A 29 8.25 12.11 4.65
N ALA A 30 8.91 12.19 3.50
CA ALA A 30 8.82 11.13 2.49
C ALA A 30 9.45 9.82 2.99
N ARG A 31 8.79 8.69 2.72
CA ARG A 31 9.21 7.34 3.15
C ARG A 31 8.73 6.27 2.18
N ASP A 32 9.27 5.07 2.35
CA ASP A 32 8.74 3.86 1.71
C ASP A 32 7.34 3.57 2.28
N VAL A 33 6.37 3.44 1.39
CA VAL A 33 5.00 3.00 1.69
C VAL A 33 4.79 1.68 0.98
N ASP A 34 4.41 0.63 1.70
CA ASP A 34 4.28 -0.72 1.18
C ASP A 34 2.80 -1.01 0.87
N PHE A 35 2.47 -1.25 -0.40
CA PHE A 35 1.15 -1.66 -0.85
C PHE A 35 1.14 -3.16 -1.17
N SER A 36 0.21 -3.89 -0.57
CA SER A 36 0.03 -5.34 -0.80
C SER A 36 -0.98 -5.60 -1.91
N LEU A 37 -0.56 -6.39 -2.90
CA LEU A 37 -1.41 -6.88 -3.98
C LEU A 37 -1.44 -8.42 -3.95
N ASP A 38 -2.61 -9.00 -3.71
CA ASP A 38 -2.76 -10.45 -3.53
C ASP A 38 -3.30 -11.13 -4.78
N PHE A 39 -2.71 -12.27 -5.13
CA PHE A 39 -3.01 -13.03 -6.34
C PHE A 39 -3.21 -14.52 -6.04
N PRO A 40 -4.13 -15.19 -6.77
CA PRO A 40 -4.38 -16.62 -6.59
C PRO A 40 -3.30 -17.52 -7.20
N SER A 41 -2.37 -16.97 -8.00
CA SER A 41 -1.32 -17.75 -8.67
C SER A 41 -0.02 -16.95 -8.81
N GLN A 42 1.09 -17.69 -8.84
CA GLN A 42 2.42 -17.12 -9.05
C GLN A 42 2.54 -16.41 -10.39
N GLU A 43 1.95 -16.96 -11.44
CA GLU A 43 2.02 -16.42 -12.80
C GLU A 43 1.39 -15.02 -12.86
N ALA A 44 0.18 -14.86 -12.32
CA ALA A 44 -0.49 -13.56 -12.22
C ALA A 44 0.33 -12.53 -11.42
N ALA A 45 0.89 -12.96 -10.27
CA ALA A 45 1.73 -12.10 -9.44
C ALA A 45 3.01 -11.66 -10.17
N LEU A 46 3.66 -12.57 -10.91
CA LEU A 46 4.86 -12.27 -11.70
C LEU A 46 4.57 -11.30 -12.84
N GLU A 47 3.46 -11.49 -13.56
CA GLU A 47 3.06 -10.59 -14.65
C GLU A 47 2.76 -9.17 -14.14
N CYS A 48 2.01 -9.06 -13.05
CA CYS A 48 1.73 -7.79 -12.39
C CYS A 48 3.02 -7.12 -11.88
N GLY A 49 3.86 -7.87 -11.16
CA GLY A 49 5.14 -7.38 -10.65
C GLY A 49 6.07 -6.88 -11.76
N LEU A 50 6.14 -7.59 -12.89
CA LEU A 50 6.92 -7.16 -14.05
C LEU A 50 6.34 -5.89 -14.69
N PHE A 51 5.01 -5.78 -14.78
CA PHE A 51 4.34 -4.59 -15.29
C PHE A 51 4.69 -3.36 -14.43
N LEU A 52 4.57 -3.47 -13.11
CA LEU A 52 4.85 -2.39 -12.17
C LEU A 52 6.34 -2.03 -12.13
N PHE A 53 7.22 -3.02 -12.19
CA PHE A 53 8.66 -2.77 -12.30
C PHE A 53 9.03 -1.98 -13.56
N LYS A 54 8.38 -2.27 -14.70
CA LYS A 54 8.55 -1.49 -15.94
C LYS A 54 8.04 -0.05 -15.84
N HIS A 55 7.16 0.23 -14.87
CA HIS A 55 6.67 1.57 -14.54
C HIS A 55 7.49 2.21 -13.40
N GLU A 56 8.72 1.75 -13.19
CA GLU A 56 9.70 2.29 -12.23
C GLU A 56 9.32 2.15 -10.75
N TYR A 57 8.36 1.28 -10.43
CA TYR A 57 8.08 0.93 -9.04
C TYR A 57 9.08 -0.11 -8.53
N LYS A 58 9.51 0.07 -7.27
CA LYS A 58 10.16 -0.98 -6.50
C LYS A 58 9.10 -2.04 -6.16
N VAL A 59 9.39 -3.29 -6.49
CA VAL A 59 8.49 -4.42 -6.26
C VAL A 59 9.20 -5.56 -5.55
N GLN A 60 8.50 -6.28 -4.69
CA GLN A 60 8.94 -7.54 -4.10
C GLN A 60 7.83 -8.58 -4.28
N LEU A 61 8.20 -9.81 -4.60
CA LEU A 61 7.27 -10.93 -4.70
C LEU A 61 7.44 -11.80 -3.45
N GLU A 62 6.33 -12.05 -2.77
CA GLU A 62 6.25 -12.88 -1.57
C GLU A 62 5.44 -14.14 -1.91
N PRO A 63 5.99 -15.34 -1.68
CA PRO A 63 5.25 -16.58 -1.86
C PRO A 63 4.20 -16.76 -0.75
N PRO A 64 3.18 -17.59 -0.99
CA PRO A 64 2.29 -18.08 0.06
C PRO A 64 3.05 -18.61 1.26
N LEU A 65 2.51 -18.38 2.45
CA LEU A 65 3.03 -18.95 3.69
C LEU A 65 2.76 -20.46 3.73
N ASP A 66 3.81 -21.25 3.94
CA ASP A 66 3.73 -22.72 3.93
C ASP A 66 2.80 -23.27 5.05
N ASP A 67 2.62 -22.52 6.13
CA ASP A 67 1.82 -22.89 7.30
C ASP A 67 0.38 -22.35 7.28
N GLU A 68 0.02 -21.54 6.28
CA GLU A 68 -1.34 -20.99 6.12
C GLU A 68 -1.99 -21.52 4.84
N PRO A 69 -2.94 -22.46 4.95
CA PRO A 69 -3.77 -22.87 3.82
C PRO A 69 -4.47 -21.63 3.24
N ASP A 70 -4.46 -21.51 1.91
CA ASP A 70 -5.06 -20.39 1.16
C ASP A 70 -4.31 -19.05 1.24
N SER A 71 -3.07 -19.03 1.75
CA SER A 71 -2.20 -17.85 1.64
C SER A 71 -1.97 -17.47 0.16
N PRO A 72 -2.17 -16.21 -0.25
CA PRO A 72 -2.01 -15.79 -1.64
C PRO A 72 -0.54 -15.58 -2.03
N TRP A 73 -0.29 -15.42 -3.32
CA TRP A 73 0.95 -14.78 -3.78
C TRP A 73 0.80 -13.28 -3.64
N THR A 74 1.76 -12.62 -3.00
CA THR A 74 1.68 -11.18 -2.74
C THR A 74 2.76 -10.44 -3.50
N VAL A 75 2.38 -9.36 -4.18
CA VAL A 75 3.31 -8.37 -4.75
C VAL A 75 3.29 -7.14 -3.86
N GLN A 76 4.40 -6.87 -3.18
CA GLN A 76 4.62 -5.63 -2.45
C GLN A 76 5.10 -4.55 -3.43
N VAL A 77 4.41 -3.42 -3.45
CA VAL A 77 4.77 -2.25 -4.27
C VAL A 77 5.17 -1.12 -3.35
N ILE A 78 6.36 -0.57 -3.55
CA ILE A 78 7.03 0.28 -2.55
C ILE A 78 7.35 1.66 -3.14
N PRO A 79 6.35 2.55 -3.36
CA PRO A 79 6.60 3.94 -3.69
C PRO A 79 7.26 4.71 -2.53
N TYR A 80 8.14 5.65 -2.89
CA TYR A 80 8.70 6.61 -1.94
C TYR A 80 7.93 7.93 -2.03
N MET A 81 7.13 8.24 -1.00
CA MET A 81 6.20 9.37 -1.02
C MET A 81 5.95 9.98 0.36
N THR A 82 5.38 11.19 0.39
CA THR A 82 4.79 11.77 1.61
C THR A 82 3.37 11.25 1.79
N LEU A 83 2.87 11.23 3.03
CA LEU A 83 1.56 10.70 3.33
C LEU A 83 0.52 11.80 3.37
N ASN A 84 -0.37 11.80 2.39
CA ASN A 84 -1.60 12.57 2.44
C ASN A 84 -2.74 11.76 1.81
N HIS A 85 -3.97 12.07 2.24
CA HIS A 85 -5.13 11.28 1.88
C HIS A 85 -5.35 11.18 0.37
N ALA A 86 -5.16 12.28 -0.37
CA ALA A 86 -5.38 12.31 -1.81
C ALA A 86 -4.41 11.40 -2.57
N GLU A 87 -3.11 11.50 -2.29
CA GLU A 87 -2.08 10.69 -2.95
C GLU A 87 -2.19 9.21 -2.60
N VAL A 88 -2.39 8.88 -1.32
CA VAL A 88 -2.57 7.49 -0.88
C VAL A 88 -3.80 6.87 -1.52
N SER A 89 -4.93 7.58 -1.51
CA SER A 89 -6.18 7.07 -2.10
C SER A 89 -6.07 6.93 -3.62
N HIS A 90 -5.33 7.82 -4.28
CA HIS A 90 -5.07 7.72 -5.71
C HIS A 90 -4.24 6.49 -6.06
N LEU A 91 -3.13 6.27 -5.34
CA LEU A 91 -2.25 5.12 -5.55
C LEU A 91 -2.94 3.80 -5.19
N GLU A 92 -3.68 3.75 -4.09
CA GLU A 92 -4.46 2.57 -3.71
C GLU A 92 -5.47 2.21 -4.81
N ALA A 93 -6.21 3.19 -5.34
CA ALA A 93 -7.14 2.97 -6.45
C ALA A 93 -6.42 2.51 -7.72
N TYR A 94 -5.29 3.13 -8.06
CA TYR A 94 -4.47 2.73 -9.21
C TYR A 94 -3.96 1.30 -9.09
N PHE A 95 -3.36 0.94 -7.96
CA PHE A 95 -2.83 -0.41 -7.72
C PHE A 95 -3.96 -1.44 -7.67
N LYS A 96 -5.12 -1.08 -7.15
CA LYS A 96 -6.32 -1.93 -7.20
C LYS A 96 -6.75 -2.23 -8.62
N ASP A 97 -6.79 -1.22 -9.50
CA ASP A 97 -7.13 -1.41 -10.91
C ASP A 97 -6.06 -2.25 -11.64
N VAL A 98 -4.78 -2.03 -11.34
CA VAL A 98 -3.68 -2.84 -11.89
C VAL A 98 -3.80 -4.30 -11.42
N ALA A 99 -3.95 -4.55 -10.12
CA ALA A 99 -4.05 -5.90 -9.59
C ALA A 99 -5.24 -6.65 -10.20
N ARG A 100 -6.40 -5.99 -10.30
CA ARG A 100 -7.60 -6.56 -10.93
C ARG A 100 -7.40 -6.92 -12.40
N HIS A 101 -6.60 -6.15 -13.13
CA HIS A 101 -6.26 -6.48 -14.51
C HIS A 101 -5.56 -7.83 -14.63
N PHE A 102 -4.73 -8.19 -13.63
CA PHE A 102 -4.02 -9.46 -13.55
C PHE A 102 -4.75 -10.51 -12.68
N GLY A 103 -6.00 -10.25 -12.27
CA GLY A 103 -6.81 -11.21 -11.50
C GLY A 103 -6.49 -11.28 -10.00
N GLY A 104 -5.86 -10.24 -9.44
CA GLY A 104 -5.67 -10.03 -8.00
C GLY A 104 -6.51 -8.88 -7.44
N ASP A 105 -6.21 -8.47 -6.22
CA ASP A 105 -6.78 -7.27 -5.57
C ASP A 105 -5.73 -6.56 -4.72
N CYS A 106 -5.90 -5.25 -4.50
CA CYS A 106 -5.10 -4.52 -3.51
C CYS A 106 -5.77 -4.65 -2.15
N THR A 107 -5.06 -5.26 -1.19
CA THR A 107 -5.60 -5.64 0.12
C THR A 107 -5.24 -4.68 1.23
N GLY A 108 -4.29 -3.78 1.00
CA GLY A 108 -4.01 -2.66 1.89
C GLY A 108 -2.64 -2.05 1.68
N TRP A 109 -2.29 -1.12 2.56
CA TRP A 109 -0.99 -0.47 2.58
C TRP A 109 -0.53 -0.17 4.00
N GLY A 110 0.77 0.02 4.17
CA GLY A 110 1.39 0.39 5.44
C GLY A 110 2.69 1.16 5.25
N CYS A 111 3.23 1.68 6.34
CA CYS A 111 4.54 2.32 6.35
C CYS A 111 5.15 2.27 7.75
N VAL A 112 6.47 2.41 7.82
CA VAL A 112 7.15 2.70 9.09
C VAL A 112 6.93 4.14 9.53
N CYS A 113 6.67 4.35 10.82
CA CYS A 113 6.48 5.68 11.40
C CYS A 113 7.76 6.51 11.25
N ALA A 114 7.63 7.74 10.76
CA ALA A 114 8.72 8.70 10.67
C ALA A 114 8.49 9.79 11.72
N ALA A 115 8.87 9.50 12.95
CA ALA A 115 8.83 10.49 14.02
C ALA A 115 9.92 11.56 13.79
N ALA A 116 9.56 12.84 13.95
CA ALA A 116 10.55 13.91 14.06
C ALA A 116 11.33 13.75 15.37
N ILE A 117 12.66 13.63 15.28
CA ILE A 117 13.59 13.55 16.42
C ILE A 117 13.77 14.94 17.05
#